data_AF-A0A9D7C5Z3-F1
#
_entry.id   AF-A0A9D7C5Z3-F1
#
_cell.length_a   1.000
_cell.length_b   1.000
_cell.length_c   1.000
_cell.angle_alpha   90.00
_cell.angle_beta   90.00
_cell.angle_gamma   90.00
#
_symmetry.space_group_name_H-M   'P 1'
#
loop_
_entity.id
_entity.type
_entity.pdbx_description
1 polymer ?
#
loop_
_entity_poly.entity_id
_entity_poly.type
_entity_poly.pdbx_seq_one_letter_code
_entity_poly.pdbx_strand_id
1 'polypeptide(L)'
;MEYSPGKLFVNRYVRPKYVKPTGQGNKIIIAAMPDRVLPKCMAGPALLAALVIAKFMDHIPLYRQSQMFRRQGIDLPDSTIGSSVNNVARLIEPLYQAHKEKH
;
A
#
# COMPACT_ATOMS: atom_id res chain seq x y z
N MET A 1 0.08 31.91 6.57
CA MET A 1 0.02 30.60 5.89
C MET A 1 -0.13 29.54 6.96
N GLU A 2 -1.17 28.72 6.89
CA GLU A 2 -1.42 27.62 7.82
C GLU A 2 -1.11 26.31 7.09
N TYR A 3 -0.39 25.39 7.75
CA TYR A 3 0.04 24.11 7.17
C TYR A 3 -0.27 22.97 8.13
N SER A 4 -1.13 22.04 7.71
CA SER A 4 -1.38 20.77 8.41
C SER A 4 -0.70 19.63 7.65
N PRO A 5 0.24 18.89 8.26
CA PRO A 5 0.84 17.71 7.63
C PRO A 5 -0.21 16.63 7.35
N GLY A 6 0.04 15.81 6.32
CA GLY A 6 -0.74 14.60 6.06
C GLY A 6 -0.63 13.60 7.22
N LYS A 7 -1.70 12.83 7.48
CA LYS A 7 -1.74 11.82 8.54
C LYS A 7 -1.55 10.41 7.96
N LEU A 8 -0.64 9.63 8.54
CA LEU A 8 -0.53 8.20 8.26
C LEU A 8 -1.36 7.41 9.28
N PHE A 9 -2.15 6.44 8.81
CA PHE A 9 -2.98 5.59 9.66
C PHE A 9 -3.02 4.15 9.13
N VAL A 10 -3.27 3.20 10.03
CA VAL A 10 -3.34 1.76 9.71
C VAL A 10 -4.80 1.33 9.63
N ASN A 11 -5.25 0.94 8.43
CA ASN A 11 -6.59 0.38 8.24
C ASN A 11 -6.63 -1.08 8.72
N ARG A 12 -7.27 -1.34 9.86
CA ARG A 12 -7.49 -2.70 10.40
C ARG A 12 -8.86 -3.22 9.97
N TYR A 13 -8.86 -4.25 9.11
CA TYR A 13 -10.09 -4.95 8.72
C TYR A 13 -10.31 -6.18 9.60
N VAL A 14 -11.30 -6.13 10.49
CA VAL A 14 -11.72 -7.27 11.33
C VAL A 14 -12.79 -8.07 10.58
N ARG A 15 -12.56 -9.37 10.37
CA ARG A 15 -13.48 -10.28 9.66
C ARG A 15 -13.92 -11.41 10.60
N PRO A 16 -15.06 -11.28 11.28
CA PRO A 16 -15.59 -12.37 12.11
C PRO A 16 -15.87 -13.61 11.27
N LYS A 17 -15.57 -14.78 11.83
CA LYS A 17 -15.85 -16.09 11.20
C LYS A 17 -17.07 -16.69 11.86
N TYR A 18 -18.05 -17.11 11.07
CA TYR A 18 -19.27 -17.72 11.58
C TYR A 18 -19.41 -19.15 11.07
N VAL A 19 -19.99 -20.03 11.89
CA VAL A 19 -20.35 -21.40 11.50
C VAL A 19 -21.86 -21.51 11.64
N LYS A 20 -22.54 -22.04 10.61
CA LYS A 20 -23.98 -22.32 10.72
C LYS A 20 -24.19 -23.51 11.66
N PRO A 21 -25.06 -23.40 12.69
CA PRO A 21 -25.27 -24.48 13.65
C PRO A 21 -26.08 -25.67 13.09
N THR A 22 -26.77 -25.53 11.96
CA THR A 22 -27.69 -26.57 11.45
C THR A 22 -27.53 -26.76 9.94
N GLY A 23 -27.13 -27.96 9.52
CA GLY A 23 -26.97 -28.37 8.12
C GLY A 23 -25.62 -29.05 7.88
N GLN A 24 -25.63 -30.25 7.32
CA GLN A 24 -24.45 -31.09 7.06
C GLN A 24 -23.30 -30.29 6.40
N GLY A 25 -22.20 -30.15 7.14
CA GLY A 25 -20.96 -29.52 6.69
C GLY A 25 -20.63 -28.25 7.45
N ASN A 26 -19.57 -28.29 8.27
CA ASN A 26 -18.97 -27.15 8.98
C ASN A 26 -18.41 -26.08 8.00
N LYS A 27 -19.27 -25.41 7.23
CA LYS A 27 -18.84 -24.39 6.27
C LYS A 27 -18.68 -23.06 7.00
N ILE A 28 -17.43 -22.65 7.19
CA ILE A 28 -17.09 -21.35 7.78
C ILE A 28 -17.47 -20.24 6.78
N ILE A 29 -18.36 -19.33 7.20
CA ILE A 29 -18.78 -18.17 6.41
C ILE A 29 -17.97 -16.95 6.86
N ILE A 30 -17.35 -16.27 5.89
CA ILE A 30 -16.53 -15.06 6.12
C ILE A 30 -16.76 -14.09 4.94
N ALA A 31 -17.02 -12.80 5.22
CA ALA A 31 -17.15 -11.76 4.21
C ALA A 31 -15.87 -11.61 3.38
N ALA A 32 -15.93 -11.33 2.07
CA ALA A 32 -14.74 -11.18 1.22
C ALA A 32 -13.80 -10.05 1.70
N MET A 33 -12.49 -10.19 1.43
CA MET A 33 -11.54 -9.12 1.72
C MET A 33 -11.65 -8.04 0.63
N PRO A 34 -11.55 -6.74 0.96
CA PRO A 34 -11.42 -5.71 -0.06
C PRO A 34 -10.19 -5.97 -0.92
N ASP A 35 -10.31 -5.72 -2.23
CA ASP A 35 -9.19 -5.84 -3.15
C ASP A 35 -8.06 -4.89 -2.73
N ARG A 36 -6.83 -5.39 -2.81
CA ARG A 36 -5.62 -4.62 -2.50
C ARG A 36 -4.83 -4.45 -3.77
N VAL A 37 -4.30 -3.24 -3.98
CA VAL A 37 -3.42 -2.92 -5.12
C VAL A 37 -2.22 -3.87 -5.19
N LEU A 38 -1.64 -4.21 -4.04
CA LEU A 38 -0.58 -5.20 -3.94
C LEU A 38 -0.98 -6.34 -2.98
N PRO A 39 -0.96 -7.61 -3.42
CA PRO A 39 -1.26 -8.73 -2.55
C PRO A 39 -0.24 -8.81 -1.43
N LYS A 40 -0.70 -8.99 -0.19
CA LYS A 40 0.12 -9.06 1.04
C LYS A 40 0.95 -7.79 1.35
N CYS A 41 0.70 -6.66 0.69
CA CYS A 41 1.33 -5.40 1.07
C CYS A 41 0.62 -4.79 2.30
N MET A 42 1.42 -4.24 3.23
CA MET A 42 0.93 -3.49 4.38
C MET A 42 0.63 -2.02 4.04
N ALA A 43 1.28 -1.49 3.01
CA ALA A 43 1.05 -0.13 2.54
C ALA A 43 -0.28 -0.06 1.78
N GLY A 44 -1.14 0.86 2.21
CA GLY A 44 -2.35 1.21 1.46
C GLY A 44 -2.02 1.97 0.16
N PRO A 45 -2.98 2.08 -0.77
CA PRO A 45 -2.78 2.75 -2.06
C PRO A 45 -2.30 4.20 -1.92
N ALA A 46 -2.82 4.94 -0.94
CA ALA A 46 -2.41 6.32 -0.69
C ALA A 46 -0.94 6.44 -0.26
N LEU A 47 -0.46 5.52 0.60
CA LEU A 47 0.95 5.48 0.99
C LEU A 47 1.82 5.12 -0.22
N LEU A 48 1.42 4.11 -1.01
CA LEU A 48 2.15 3.73 -2.22
C LEU A 48 2.28 4.90 -3.21
N ALA A 49 1.20 5.64 -3.45
CA ALA A 49 1.23 6.82 -4.31
C ALA A 49 2.19 7.89 -3.75
N ALA A 50 2.12 8.19 -2.45
CA ALA A 50 2.98 9.17 -1.80
C ALA A 50 4.47 8.80 -1.90
N LEU A 51 4.84 7.52 -1.71
CA LEU A 51 6.23 7.04 -1.82
C LEU A 51 6.77 7.21 -3.25
N VAL A 52 5.95 6.87 -4.25
CA VAL A 52 6.33 6.97 -5.67
C VAL A 52 6.44 8.42 -6.11
N ILE A 53 5.48 9.28 -5.75
CA ILE A 53 5.54 10.73 -6.02
C ILE A 53 6.79 11.32 -5.35
N ALA A 54 7.00 11.06 -4.06
CA ALA A 54 8.17 11.56 -3.36
C ALA A 54 9.49 11.11 -4.01
N LYS A 55 9.54 9.87 -4.52
CA LYS A 55 10.76 9.33 -5.16
C LYS A 55 11.04 9.93 -6.53
N PHE A 56 10.02 10.04 -7.38
CA PHE A 56 10.19 10.36 -8.80
C PHE A 56 9.87 11.81 -9.15
N MET A 57 8.89 12.43 -8.48
CA MET A 57 8.53 13.83 -8.70
C MET A 57 9.34 14.78 -7.81
N ASP A 58 9.43 14.46 -6.51
CA ASP A 58 10.08 15.35 -5.53
C ASP A 58 11.57 15.00 -5.32
N HIS A 59 12.08 13.99 -6.04
CA HIS A 59 13.46 13.52 -5.97
C HIS A 59 13.96 13.19 -4.56
N ILE A 60 13.07 12.75 -3.66
CA ILE A 60 13.41 12.40 -2.29
C ILE A 60 13.98 10.96 -2.27
N PRO A 61 15.25 10.77 -1.85
CA PRO A 61 15.84 9.45 -1.75
C PRO A 61 15.17 8.61 -0.65
N LEU A 62 15.20 7.28 -0.78
CA LEU A 62 14.44 6.37 0.10
C LEU A 62 14.79 6.51 1.58
N TYR A 63 16.09 6.67 1.89
CA TYR A 63 16.54 6.90 3.27
C TYR A 63 15.96 8.19 3.87
N ARG A 64 15.76 9.22 3.05
CA ARG A 64 15.18 10.49 3.51
C ARG A 64 13.69 10.33 3.76
N GLN A 65 12.99 9.58 2.92
CA GLN A 65 11.58 9.25 3.17
C GLN A 65 11.42 8.46 4.48
N SER A 66 12.26 7.45 4.69
CA SER A 66 12.33 6.66 5.94
C SER A 66 12.57 7.56 7.17
N GLN A 67 13.53 8.48 7.11
CA GLN A 67 13.74 9.48 8.17
C GLN A 67 12.53 10.39 8.39
N MET A 68 11.82 10.81 7.34
CA MET A 68 10.62 11.62 7.46
C MET A 68 9.50 10.87 8.20
N PHE A 69 9.30 9.59 7.92
CA PHE A 69 8.34 8.76 8.66
C PHE A 69 8.77 8.54 10.11
N ARG A 70 10.07 8.36 10.38
CA ARG A 70 10.60 8.24 11.74
C ARG A 70 10.30 9.48 12.59
N ARG A 71 10.37 10.68 12.00
CA ARG A 71 9.98 11.93 12.69
C ARG A 71 8.50 11.98 13.06
N GLN A 72 7.67 11.19 12.40
CA GLN A 72 6.24 11.02 12.68
C GLN A 72 5.96 9.81 13.60
N GLY A 73 7.00 9.18 14.17
CA GLY A 73 6.88 8.01 15.03
C GLY A 73 6.63 6.69 14.30
N ILE A 74 6.81 6.66 12.97
CA ILE A 74 6.63 5.46 12.14
C ILE A 74 7.99 4.96 11.70
N ASP A 75 8.39 3.78 12.17
CA ASP A 75 9.59 3.12 11.65
C ASP A 75 9.25 2.36 10.36
N LEU A 76 9.63 2.95 9.23
CA LEU A 76 9.44 2.37 7.91
C LEU A 76 10.81 2.19 7.24
N PRO A 77 11.39 0.98 7.25
CA PRO A 77 12.72 0.75 6.69
C PRO A 77 12.81 1.07 5.20
N ASP A 78 13.95 1.58 4.78
CA ASP A 78 14.27 1.95 3.39
C ASP A 78 14.05 0.76 2.44
N SER A 79 14.35 -0.47 2.91
CA SER A 79 14.14 -1.72 2.18
C SER A 79 12.66 -2.01 1.92
N THR A 80 11.80 -1.71 2.91
CA THR A 80 10.34 -1.83 2.79
C THR A 80 9.78 -0.80 1.81
N ILE A 81 10.28 0.44 1.87
CA ILE A 81 9.93 1.50 0.92
C ILE A 81 10.37 1.08 -0.49
N GLY A 82 11.61 0.64 -0.67
CA GLY A 82 12.14 0.22 -1.97
C GLY A 82 11.37 -0.97 -2.57
N SER A 83 11.02 -1.96 -1.76
CA SER A 83 10.16 -3.06 -2.18
C SER A 83 8.78 -2.57 -2.65
N SER A 84 8.19 -1.62 -1.91
CA SER A 84 6.90 -1.04 -2.26
C SER A 84 6.96 -0.27 -3.58
N VAL A 85 7.99 0.57 -3.77
CA VAL A 85 8.22 1.31 -5.03
C VAL A 85 8.43 0.36 -6.20
N ASN A 86 9.24 -0.68 -6.05
CA ASN A 86 9.47 -1.67 -7.12
C ASN A 86 8.20 -2.43 -7.51
N ASN A 87 7.37 -2.78 -6.52
CA ASN A 87 6.10 -3.45 -6.79
C ASN A 87 5.12 -2.54 -7.54
N VAL A 88 5.06 -1.25 -7.19
CA VAL A 88 4.25 -0.29 -7.95
C VAL A 88 4.80 -0.10 -9.36
N ALA A 89 6.12 -0.02 -9.54
CA ALA A 89 6.75 0.05 -10.86
C ALA A 89 6.34 -1.12 -11.76
N ARG A 90 6.30 -2.35 -11.21
CA ARG A 90 5.82 -3.53 -11.95
C ARG A 90 4.34 -3.45 -12.34
N LEU A 91 3.50 -2.83 -11.50
CA LEU A 91 2.07 -2.66 -11.81
C LEU A 91 1.83 -1.67 -12.95
N ILE A 92 2.67 -0.65 -13.09
CA ILE A 92 2.55 0.36 -14.15
C ILE A 92 3.26 -0.03 -15.45
N GLU A 93 4.08 -1.09 -15.43
CA GLU A 93 4.81 -1.59 -16.60
C GLU A 93 3.91 -1.81 -17.84
N PRO A 94 2.72 -2.45 -17.75
CA PRO A 94 1.87 -2.63 -18.93
C PRO A 94 1.39 -1.31 -19.53
N LEU A 95 1.14 -0.30 -18.70
CA LEU A 95 0.75 1.03 -19.14
C LEU A 95 1.90 1.70 -19.88
N TYR A 96 3.12 1.59 -19.35
CA TYR A 96 4.33 2.10 -19.99
C TYR A 96 4.55 1.48 -21.38
N GLN A 97 4.44 0.14 -21.48
CA GLN A 97 4.58 -0.55 -22.77
C GLN A 97 3.50 -0.10 -23.77
N ALA A 98 2.24 -0.04 -23.36
CA ALA A 98 1.15 0.43 -24.21
C ALA A 98 1.31 1.89 -24.66
N HIS A 99 1.96 2.73 -23.85
CA HIS A 99 2.27 4.11 -24.22
C HIS A 99 3.46 4.20 -25.18
N LYS A 100 4.48 3.36 -24.97
CA LYS A 100 5.67 3.27 -25.83
C LYS A 100 5.33 2.81 -27.24
N GLU A 101 4.41 1.86 -27.41
CA GLU A 101 3.97 1.36 -28.73
C GLU A 101 3.19 2.39 -29.57
N LYS A 102 2.66 3.44 -28.94
CA LYS A 102 1.92 4.51 -29.62
C LYS A 102 2.81 5.64 -30.16
N HIS A 103 4.10 5.62 -29.84
CA HIS A 103 5.12 6.58 -30.27
C HIS A 103 6.14 5.89 -31.18
#